data_AF-A0A6C0ITG7-F1
#
_entry.id   AF-A0A6C0ITG7-F1
#
_cell.length_a   1.000
_cell.length_b   1.000
_cell.length_c   1.000
_cell.angle_alpha   90.00
_cell.angle_beta   90.00
_cell.angle_gamma   90.00
#
_symmetry.space_group_name_H-M   'P 1'
#
loop_
_entity.id
_entity.type
_entity.pdbx_description
1 polymer ?
#
loop_
_entity_poly.entity_id
_entity_poly.type
_entity_poly.pdbx_seq_one_letter_code
_entity_poly.pdbx_strand_id
1 'polypeptide(L)'
;MSAKITDLKEEDNILTFTISGLDVSYINALRRTILSDIPIVCFKTFPNEANHTKIKVNTTRLNNEIVKHRLSCIPVCISDIEFPIKNYIMELDVENNTDNVMIVTTKDFKVKDVTTDKYLDDNSVKKIFPSYIPPSGKGEYFIDFVRLRPKISDELQGERIKLTSEFSINTAREDSTFNVTATCSYGCTTDKEKMLQELEIRKQKWKDEEKSEKEIEFEARNWSLLEGLRYVKANSFDFILETIGIYENYDIIVKGCDILLGKLTKFLDEVQKDEVPIKSSDNTIENCYDVTLINEDYTLGNILNNELYKVFYKDLKFLDYVGFKKMHPHDSDSLIRVSLTDKTKGMPQVKQILTLATQSAIKSIGSIRKLFAK
;
A
#
# COMPACT_ATOMS: atom_id res chain seq x y z
N MET A 1 9.80 14.91 -17.22
CA MET A 1 10.22 13.49 -17.10
C MET A 1 9.07 12.62 -17.58
N SER A 2 9.36 11.50 -18.25
CA SER A 2 8.34 10.53 -18.65
C SER A 2 8.68 9.21 -17.99
N ALA A 3 7.71 8.63 -17.29
CA ALA A 3 7.81 7.25 -16.85
C ALA A 3 7.91 6.32 -18.07
N LYS A 4 8.68 5.25 -17.96
CA LYS A 4 8.74 4.14 -18.90
C LYS A 4 8.65 2.84 -18.13
N ILE A 5 7.87 1.90 -18.65
CA ILE A 5 7.74 0.55 -18.07
C ILE A 5 8.33 -0.46 -19.05
N THR A 6 9.12 -1.38 -18.52
CA THR A 6 9.65 -2.55 -19.23
C THR A 6 9.38 -3.81 -18.43
N ASP A 7 9.52 -4.96 -19.08
CA ASP A 7 9.49 -6.28 -18.43
C ASP A 7 8.20 -6.56 -17.61
N LEU A 8 7.08 -6.00 -18.07
CA LEU A 8 5.76 -6.19 -17.46
C LEU A 8 5.31 -7.65 -17.64
N LYS A 9 5.15 -8.37 -16.54
CA LYS A 9 4.70 -9.77 -16.51
C LYS A 9 3.75 -9.98 -15.34
N GLU A 10 2.72 -10.79 -15.56
CA GLU A 10 1.82 -11.24 -14.50
C GLU A 10 1.72 -12.77 -14.54
N GLU A 11 2.14 -13.41 -13.46
CA GLU A 11 2.13 -14.86 -13.29
C GLU A 11 1.67 -15.16 -11.86
N ASP A 12 0.74 -16.10 -11.68
CA ASP A 12 0.22 -16.52 -10.37
C ASP A 12 -0.24 -15.37 -9.45
N ASN A 13 -0.96 -14.38 -10.01
CA ASN A 13 -1.40 -13.16 -9.31
C ASN A 13 -0.25 -12.26 -8.81
N ILE A 14 0.97 -12.47 -9.30
CA ILE A 14 2.14 -11.63 -9.04
C ILE A 14 2.44 -10.82 -10.29
N LEU A 15 2.31 -9.50 -10.18
CA LEU A 15 2.69 -8.53 -11.18
C LEU A 15 4.12 -8.06 -10.92
N THR A 16 4.99 -8.23 -11.92
CA THR A 16 6.38 -7.74 -11.91
C THR A 16 6.60 -6.80 -13.09
N PHE A 17 7.34 -5.71 -12.85
CA PHE A 17 7.70 -4.76 -13.91
C PHE A 17 8.87 -3.88 -13.48
N THR A 18 9.58 -3.30 -14.45
CA THR A 18 10.61 -2.29 -14.18
C THR A 18 10.10 -0.92 -14.58
N ILE A 19 10.12 0.04 -13.66
CA ILE A 19 9.78 1.44 -13.89
C ILE A 19 11.04 2.31 -13.92
N SER A 20 11.19 3.11 -14.97
CA SER A 20 12.33 4.00 -15.16
C SER A 20 11.94 5.43 -15.52
N GLY A 21 12.84 6.38 -15.25
CA GLY A 21 12.71 7.79 -15.61
C GLY A 21 12.09 8.69 -14.53
N LEU A 22 11.74 8.13 -13.37
CA LEU A 22 11.24 8.84 -12.20
C LEU A 22 12.15 8.65 -10.99
N ASP A 23 12.10 9.62 -10.08
CA ASP A 23 12.85 9.57 -8.81
C ASP A 23 12.21 8.58 -7.81
N VAL A 24 13.02 8.11 -6.85
CA VAL A 24 12.58 7.19 -5.79
C VAL A 24 11.41 7.73 -4.97
N SER A 25 11.28 9.05 -4.83
CA SER A 25 10.16 9.71 -4.14
C SER A 25 8.80 9.29 -4.72
N TYR A 26 8.68 9.23 -6.05
CA TYR A 26 7.45 8.83 -6.73
C TYR A 26 7.14 7.34 -6.53
N ILE A 27 8.16 6.48 -6.66
CA ILE A 27 7.99 5.03 -6.56
C ILE A 27 7.63 4.63 -5.13
N ASN A 28 8.31 5.22 -4.14
CA ASN A 28 8.00 4.97 -2.74
C ASN A 28 6.65 5.56 -2.34
N ALA A 29 6.27 6.72 -2.88
CA ALA A 29 4.96 7.29 -2.62
C ALA A 29 3.83 6.39 -3.15
N LEU A 30 3.99 5.84 -4.37
CA LEU A 30 3.06 4.86 -4.92
C LEU A 30 2.97 3.62 -4.04
N ARG A 31 4.11 3.03 -3.67
CA ARG A 31 4.17 1.86 -2.76
C ARG A 31 3.47 2.13 -1.42
N ARG A 32 3.76 3.27 -0.78
CA ARG A 32 3.14 3.66 0.50
C ARG A 32 1.63 3.83 0.37
N THR A 33 1.18 4.42 -0.73
CA THR A 33 -0.26 4.62 -0.98
C THR A 33 -0.96 3.28 -1.18
N ILE A 34 -0.37 2.36 -1.95
CA ILE A 34 -0.90 1.00 -2.14
C ILE A 34 -1.03 0.27 -0.80
N LEU A 35 -0.01 0.36 0.05
CA LEU A 35 0.02 -0.36 1.33
C LEU A 35 -0.91 0.19 2.42
N SER A 36 -1.33 1.45 2.33
CA SER A 36 -1.99 2.13 3.47
C SER A 36 -3.30 2.82 3.13
N ASP A 37 -3.45 3.34 1.92
CA ASP A 37 -4.48 4.34 1.64
C ASP A 37 -5.60 3.83 0.72
N ILE A 38 -5.45 2.65 0.11
CA ILE A 38 -6.50 2.07 -0.74
C ILE A 38 -7.65 1.56 0.15
N PRO A 39 -8.88 2.08 -0.02
CA PRO A 39 -10.03 1.64 0.76
C PRO A 39 -10.53 0.27 0.31
N ILE A 40 -10.99 -0.53 1.28
CA ILE A 40 -11.65 -1.81 1.06
C ILE A 40 -12.94 -1.90 1.87
N VAL A 41 -13.84 -2.78 1.42
CA VAL A 41 -14.92 -3.26 2.27
C VAL A 41 -14.34 -4.27 3.26
N CYS A 42 -14.65 -4.13 4.55
CA CYS A 42 -14.15 -5.00 5.60
C CYS A 42 -15.14 -5.14 6.76
N PHE A 43 -14.83 -6.03 7.70
CA PHE A 43 -15.54 -6.13 8.97
C PHE A 43 -14.79 -5.35 10.04
N LYS A 44 -15.31 -4.20 10.45
CA LYS A 44 -14.72 -3.42 11.54
C LYS A 44 -15.15 -3.97 12.88
N THR A 45 -14.24 -4.70 13.53
CA THR A 45 -14.49 -5.34 14.83
C THR A 45 -13.82 -4.65 16.01
N PHE A 46 -12.97 -3.65 15.74
CA PHE A 46 -12.20 -2.88 16.72
C PHE A 46 -12.04 -1.42 16.25
N PRO A 47 -11.95 -0.42 17.14
CA PRO A 47 -12.16 -0.46 18.60
C PRO A 47 -13.63 -0.70 18.97
N ASN A 48 -13.92 -0.99 20.25
CA ASN A 48 -15.27 -1.34 20.73
C ASN A 48 -16.37 -0.32 20.34
N GLU A 49 -16.02 0.97 20.27
CA GLU A 49 -16.94 2.04 19.89
C GLU A 49 -17.36 2.00 18.42
N ALA A 50 -16.51 1.43 17.56
CA ALA A 50 -16.72 1.29 16.12
C ALA A 50 -16.93 -0.19 15.72
N ASN A 51 -17.22 -1.06 16.68
CA ASN A 51 -17.40 -2.48 16.45
C ASN A 51 -18.82 -2.77 15.95
N HIS A 52 -18.92 -3.23 14.70
CA HIS A 52 -20.20 -3.57 14.07
C HIS A 52 -20.55 -5.06 14.17
N THR A 53 -19.77 -5.85 14.91
CA THR A 53 -19.98 -7.30 15.09
C THR A 53 -20.65 -7.62 16.43
N LYS A 54 -21.80 -8.30 16.35
CA LYS A 54 -22.56 -8.77 17.51
C LYS A 54 -22.55 -10.30 17.56
N ILE A 55 -21.91 -10.86 18.59
CA ILE A 55 -21.92 -12.30 18.87
C ILE A 55 -23.08 -12.58 19.82
N LYS A 56 -24.07 -13.35 19.36
CA LYS A 56 -25.25 -13.74 20.15
C LYS A 56 -24.99 -15.01 20.96
N VAL A 57 -24.31 -15.98 20.37
CA VAL A 57 -23.95 -17.26 20.99
C VAL A 57 -22.53 -17.59 20.58
N ASN A 58 -21.66 -17.85 21.55
CA ASN A 58 -20.33 -18.43 21.30
C ASN A 58 -20.04 -19.42 22.42
N THR A 59 -20.23 -20.71 22.14
CA THR A 59 -19.85 -21.79 23.06
C THR A 59 -18.55 -22.46 22.62
N THR A 60 -17.80 -21.86 21.69
CA THR A 60 -16.54 -22.40 21.17
C THR A 60 -15.40 -22.17 22.17
N ARG A 61 -14.23 -22.78 21.91
CA ARG A 61 -13.02 -22.56 22.72
C ARG A 61 -12.35 -21.20 22.50
N LEU A 62 -12.68 -20.50 21.41
CA LEU A 62 -12.13 -19.19 21.12
C LEU A 62 -12.99 -18.12 21.79
N ASN A 63 -12.35 -17.20 22.51
CA ASN A 63 -13.07 -16.08 23.10
C ASN A 63 -13.60 -15.13 22.01
N ASN A 64 -14.54 -14.27 22.39
CA ASN A 64 -15.19 -13.36 21.46
C ASN A 64 -14.21 -12.43 20.72
N GLU A 65 -13.14 -11.99 21.39
CA GLU A 65 -12.16 -11.08 20.78
C GLU A 65 -11.29 -11.77 19.72
N ILE A 66 -10.90 -13.03 19.92
CA ILE A 66 -10.20 -13.79 18.88
C ILE A 66 -11.12 -14.06 17.70
N VAL A 67 -12.40 -14.39 17.94
CA VAL A 67 -13.39 -14.61 16.87
C VAL A 67 -13.59 -13.33 16.05
N LYS A 68 -13.73 -12.18 16.72
CA LYS A 68 -13.81 -10.86 16.07
C LYS A 68 -12.56 -10.54 15.25
N HIS A 69 -11.37 -10.72 15.81
CA HIS A 69 -10.12 -10.47 15.08
C HIS A 69 -10.01 -11.37 13.84
N ARG A 70 -10.30 -12.68 13.98
CA ARG A 70 -10.33 -13.61 12.82
C ARG A 70 -11.33 -13.18 11.76
N LEU A 71 -12.48 -12.62 12.17
CA LEU A 71 -13.47 -12.09 11.23
C LEU A 71 -12.94 -10.86 10.48
N SER A 72 -12.25 -9.95 11.19
CA SER A 72 -11.61 -8.77 10.59
C SER A 72 -10.56 -9.13 9.54
N CYS A 73 -9.85 -10.25 9.71
CA CYS A 73 -8.84 -10.72 8.75
C CYS A 73 -9.42 -11.38 7.49
N ILE A 74 -10.73 -11.64 7.41
CA ILE A 74 -11.32 -12.27 6.22
C ILE A 74 -11.50 -11.21 5.13
N PRO A 75 -10.88 -11.38 3.94
CA PRO A 75 -11.05 -10.44 2.85
C PRO A 75 -12.50 -10.47 2.35
N VAL A 76 -13.07 -9.29 2.14
CA VAL A 76 -14.38 -9.11 1.52
C VAL A 76 -14.15 -8.65 0.09
N CYS A 77 -14.34 -9.55 -0.88
CA CYS A 77 -14.05 -9.32 -2.30
C CYS A 77 -15.16 -8.52 -3.00
N ILE A 78 -15.45 -7.32 -2.49
CA ILE A 78 -16.35 -6.35 -3.12
C ILE A 78 -15.46 -5.23 -3.71
N SER A 79 -15.36 -5.20 -5.04
CA SER A 79 -14.49 -4.25 -5.75
C SER A 79 -15.12 -2.86 -5.93
N ASP A 80 -16.44 -2.76 -5.86
CA ASP A 80 -17.18 -1.51 -5.97
C ASP A 80 -17.49 -0.91 -4.59
N ILE A 81 -16.86 0.22 -4.29
CA ILE A 81 -16.99 0.93 -3.01
C ILE A 81 -18.29 1.76 -2.98
N GLU A 82 -18.87 2.09 -4.13
CA GLU A 82 -20.16 2.82 -4.21
C GLU A 82 -21.35 1.91 -3.93
N PHE A 83 -21.12 0.60 -3.89
CA PHE A 83 -22.13 -0.39 -3.53
C PHE A 83 -22.74 -0.05 -2.15
N PRO A 84 -24.07 -0.12 -1.98
CA PRO A 84 -24.75 0.26 -0.74
C PRO A 84 -24.56 -0.79 0.36
N ILE A 85 -23.32 -0.97 0.82
CA ILE A 85 -22.90 -1.98 1.80
C ILE A 85 -23.69 -1.91 3.11
N LYS A 86 -24.21 -0.73 3.48
CA LYS A 86 -25.02 -0.50 4.68
C LYS A 86 -26.37 -1.23 4.65
N ASN A 87 -26.85 -1.60 3.47
CA ASN A 87 -28.08 -2.37 3.32
C ASN A 87 -27.86 -3.87 3.58
N TYR A 88 -26.61 -4.32 3.70
CA TYR A 88 -26.28 -5.72 3.82
C TYR A 88 -25.66 -6.04 5.19
N ILE A 89 -26.03 -7.19 5.73
CA ILE A 89 -25.46 -7.73 6.96
C ILE A 89 -25.03 -9.18 6.73
N MET A 90 -23.86 -9.54 7.25
CA MET A 90 -23.41 -10.93 7.27
C MET A 90 -23.92 -11.62 8.53
N GLU A 91 -24.51 -12.80 8.37
CA GLU A 91 -24.98 -13.67 9.44
C GLU A 91 -24.27 -15.03 9.37
N LEU A 92 -23.91 -15.53 10.55
CA LEU A 92 -23.40 -16.88 10.75
C LEU A 92 -24.17 -17.50 11.91
N ASP A 93 -24.77 -18.67 11.69
CA ASP A 93 -25.45 -19.46 12.72
C ASP A 93 -25.22 -20.94 12.43
N VAL A 94 -24.22 -21.53 13.09
CA VAL A 94 -23.82 -22.92 12.89
C VAL A 94 -23.68 -23.62 14.23
N GLU A 95 -24.31 -24.78 14.34
CA GLU A 95 -24.33 -25.64 15.52
C GLU A 95 -23.90 -27.05 15.12
N ASN A 96 -22.94 -27.62 15.85
CA ASN A 96 -22.45 -28.95 15.55
C ASN A 96 -23.35 -30.03 16.16
N ASN A 97 -24.21 -30.60 15.31
CA ASN A 97 -25.11 -31.71 15.67
C ASN A 97 -24.53 -33.10 15.34
N THR A 98 -23.29 -33.17 14.88
CA THR A 98 -22.63 -34.41 14.47
C THR A 98 -21.75 -34.98 15.59
N ASP A 99 -21.28 -36.21 15.41
CA ASP A 99 -20.35 -36.88 16.34
C ASP A 99 -18.87 -36.58 16.04
N ASN A 100 -18.59 -35.81 14.97
CA ASN A 100 -17.25 -35.40 14.56
C ASN A 100 -17.03 -33.90 14.74
N VAL A 101 -15.76 -33.47 14.79
CA VAL A 101 -15.42 -32.05 14.81
C VAL A 101 -15.82 -31.40 13.48
N MET A 102 -16.57 -30.30 13.55
CA MET A 102 -16.99 -29.52 12.40
C MET A 102 -16.11 -28.27 12.29
N ILE A 103 -15.66 -27.96 11.07
CA ILE A 103 -14.92 -26.73 10.76
C ILE A 103 -15.90 -25.78 10.09
N VAL A 104 -16.14 -24.64 10.72
CA VAL A 104 -16.92 -23.54 10.14
C VAL A 104 -15.99 -22.74 9.25
N THR A 105 -16.41 -22.46 8.03
CA THR A 105 -15.62 -21.75 7.02
C THR A 105 -16.38 -20.55 6.46
N THR A 106 -15.74 -19.75 5.60
CA THR A 106 -16.42 -18.67 4.88
C THR A 106 -17.57 -19.13 3.98
N LYS A 107 -17.64 -20.42 3.64
CA LYS A 107 -18.78 -21.02 2.92
C LYS A 107 -20.09 -20.95 3.72
N ASP A 108 -20.00 -20.94 5.04
CA ASP A 108 -21.16 -20.94 5.94
C ASP A 108 -21.73 -19.53 6.17
N PHE A 109 -21.09 -18.50 5.61
CA PHE A 109 -21.54 -17.12 5.72
C PHE A 109 -22.78 -16.90 4.87
N LYS A 110 -23.77 -16.19 5.42
CA LYS A 110 -24.94 -15.75 4.69
C LYS A 110 -24.99 -14.24 4.69
N VAL A 111 -25.33 -13.64 3.56
CA VAL A 111 -25.49 -12.20 3.46
C VAL A 111 -26.96 -11.89 3.26
N LYS A 112 -27.50 -11.03 4.11
CA LYS A 112 -28.90 -10.63 4.12
C LYS A 112 -29.02 -9.16 3.76
N ASP A 113 -29.93 -8.84 2.85
CA ASP A 113 -30.37 -7.48 2.59
C ASP A 113 -31.41 -7.08 3.64
N VAL A 114 -31.09 -6.07 4.44
CA VAL A 114 -31.93 -5.56 5.52
C VAL A 114 -33.15 -4.79 4.98
N THR A 115 -33.07 -4.26 3.75
CA THR A 115 -34.17 -3.50 3.14
C THR A 115 -35.26 -4.40 2.57
N THR A 116 -34.86 -5.53 1.97
CA THR A 116 -35.79 -6.50 1.36
C THR A 116 -36.07 -7.71 2.22
N ASP A 117 -35.36 -7.87 3.35
CA ASP A 117 -35.37 -9.01 4.26
C ASP A 117 -35.02 -10.35 3.58
N LYS A 118 -34.31 -10.30 2.44
CA LYS A 118 -33.94 -11.46 1.63
C LYS A 118 -32.46 -11.78 1.73
N TYR A 119 -32.15 -13.07 1.68
CA TYR A 119 -30.77 -13.54 1.56
C TYR A 119 -30.30 -13.45 0.11
N LEU A 120 -29.03 -13.09 -0.06
CA LEU A 120 -28.35 -13.24 -1.34
C LEU A 120 -28.22 -14.72 -1.70
N ASP A 121 -28.19 -15.00 -3.00
CA ASP A 121 -27.94 -16.34 -3.51
C ASP A 121 -26.49 -16.78 -3.24
N ASP A 122 -26.30 -18.09 -3.13
CA ASP A 122 -24.98 -18.68 -2.80
C ASP A 122 -23.89 -18.29 -3.82
N ASN A 123 -24.23 -18.04 -5.08
CA ASN A 123 -23.24 -17.61 -6.08
C ASN A 123 -22.78 -16.17 -5.83
N SER A 124 -23.70 -15.27 -5.46
CA SER A 124 -23.36 -13.91 -5.05
C SER A 124 -22.52 -13.90 -3.77
N VAL A 125 -22.83 -14.74 -2.78
CA VAL A 125 -22.00 -14.87 -1.57
C VAL A 125 -20.62 -15.44 -1.91
N LYS A 126 -20.53 -16.43 -2.80
CA LYS A 126 -19.25 -16.96 -3.30
C LYS A 126 -18.39 -15.91 -4.03
N LYS A 127 -18.98 -14.88 -4.63
CA LYS A 127 -18.21 -13.76 -5.20
C LYS A 127 -17.62 -12.86 -4.12
N ILE A 128 -18.35 -12.65 -3.03
CA ILE A 128 -17.90 -11.84 -1.88
C ILE A 128 -16.83 -12.59 -1.08
N PHE A 129 -17.00 -13.89 -0.89
CA PHE A 129 -16.08 -14.78 -0.17
C PHE A 129 -15.65 -15.95 -1.06
N PRO A 130 -14.75 -15.72 -2.04
CA PRO A 130 -14.33 -16.74 -2.97
C PRO A 130 -13.56 -17.87 -2.29
N SER A 131 -13.74 -19.09 -2.80
CA SER A 131 -12.89 -20.22 -2.46
C SER A 131 -11.56 -20.14 -3.19
N TYR A 132 -10.48 -20.53 -2.54
CA TYR A 132 -9.23 -20.82 -3.20
C TYR A 132 -9.34 -22.13 -3.99
N ILE A 133 -8.93 -22.09 -5.27
CA ILE A 133 -8.86 -23.26 -6.14
C ILE A 133 -7.37 -23.46 -6.47
N PRO A 134 -6.76 -24.60 -6.08
CA PRO A 134 -5.35 -24.83 -6.34
C PRO A 134 -5.10 -25.00 -7.85
N PRO A 135 -3.87 -24.74 -8.34
CA PRO A 135 -3.51 -24.92 -9.75
C PRO A 135 -3.77 -26.34 -10.29
N SER A 136 -3.84 -27.34 -9.41
CA SER A 136 -4.20 -28.72 -9.77
C SER A 136 -5.67 -28.91 -10.15
N GLY A 137 -6.52 -27.89 -9.93
CA GLY A 137 -7.96 -27.90 -10.20
C GLY A 137 -8.78 -28.80 -9.26
N LYS A 138 -8.16 -29.36 -8.21
CA LYS A 138 -8.80 -30.33 -7.31
C LYS A 138 -9.23 -29.67 -5.99
N GLY A 139 -10.52 -29.37 -5.89
CA GLY A 139 -11.19 -28.95 -4.66
C GLY A 139 -11.39 -27.43 -4.54
N GLU A 140 -12.36 -27.05 -3.70
CA GLU A 140 -12.61 -25.66 -3.26
C GLU A 140 -12.18 -25.56 -1.79
N TYR A 141 -11.29 -24.61 -1.48
CA TYR A 141 -10.82 -24.37 -0.12
C TYR A 141 -11.34 -23.03 0.37
N PHE A 142 -12.07 -23.05 1.48
CA PHE A 142 -12.59 -21.85 2.13
C PHE A 142 -11.74 -21.53 3.37
N ILE A 143 -11.82 -20.29 3.86
CA ILE A 143 -11.05 -19.87 5.03
C ILE A 143 -11.66 -20.50 6.28
N ASP A 144 -10.86 -21.26 7.03
CA ASP A 144 -11.24 -21.83 8.32
C ASP A 144 -11.49 -20.71 9.35
N PHE A 145 -12.73 -20.61 9.81
CA PHE A 145 -13.12 -19.58 10.76
C PHE A 145 -13.01 -20.08 12.21
N VAL A 146 -13.78 -21.10 12.58
CA VAL A 146 -13.77 -21.69 13.93
C VAL A 146 -14.01 -23.20 13.87
N ARG A 147 -13.57 -23.93 14.90
CA ARG A 147 -13.82 -25.37 15.05
C ARG A 147 -14.88 -25.59 16.12
N LEU A 148 -15.91 -26.36 15.81
CA LEU A 148 -17.00 -26.72 16.71
C LEU A 148 -16.87 -28.18 17.12
N ARG A 149 -16.81 -28.45 18.43
CA ARG A 149 -16.79 -29.81 18.97
C ARG A 149 -18.16 -30.47 18.84
N PRO A 150 -18.19 -31.80 18.64
CA PRO A 150 -19.42 -32.57 18.52
C PRO A 150 -20.21 -32.58 19.83
N LYS A 151 -21.46 -33.03 19.73
CA LYS A 151 -22.26 -33.38 20.91
C LYS A 151 -21.58 -34.51 21.69
N ILE A 152 -21.63 -34.44 23.02
CA ILE A 152 -21.04 -35.47 23.91
C ILE A 152 -22.10 -36.50 24.33
N SER A 153 -23.35 -36.06 24.48
CA SER A 153 -24.52 -36.89 24.79
C SER A 153 -25.79 -36.19 24.30
N ASP A 154 -26.95 -36.86 24.35
CA ASP A 154 -28.23 -36.24 23.99
C ASP A 154 -28.64 -35.09 24.94
N GLU A 155 -28.04 -35.02 26.14
CA GLU A 155 -28.22 -33.94 27.11
C GLU A 155 -27.21 -32.79 26.92
N LEU A 156 -26.02 -33.07 26.37
CA LEU A 156 -24.95 -32.11 26.12
C LEU A 156 -24.82 -31.85 24.61
N GLN A 157 -25.55 -30.83 24.14
CA GLN A 157 -25.49 -30.35 22.76
C GLN A 157 -24.08 -29.89 22.39
N GLY A 158 -23.76 -30.00 21.10
CA GLY A 158 -22.46 -29.60 20.56
C GLY A 158 -22.25 -28.10 20.59
N GLU A 159 -21.06 -27.67 20.18
CA GLU A 159 -20.73 -26.24 20.18
C GLU A 159 -21.48 -25.48 19.06
N ARG A 160 -21.86 -24.23 19.35
CA ARG A 160 -22.55 -23.31 18.43
C ARG A 160 -21.86 -21.95 18.37
N ILE A 161 -21.84 -21.38 17.17
CA ILE A 161 -21.46 -20.00 16.93
C ILE A 161 -22.61 -19.28 16.21
N LYS A 162 -23.04 -18.16 16.77
CA LYS A 162 -24.05 -17.27 16.19
C LYS A 162 -23.60 -15.82 16.28
N LEU A 163 -23.38 -15.18 15.15
CA LEU A 163 -22.97 -13.79 15.06
C LEU A 163 -23.56 -13.07 13.86
N THR A 164 -23.59 -11.74 13.94
CA THR A 164 -23.98 -10.85 12.85
C THR A 164 -22.95 -9.72 12.74
N SER A 165 -22.59 -9.32 11.53
CA SER A 165 -21.60 -8.27 11.28
C SER A 165 -22.01 -7.37 10.11
N GLU A 166 -21.96 -6.06 10.31
CA GLU A 166 -22.17 -5.08 9.25
C GLU A 166 -20.86 -4.85 8.48
N PHE A 167 -20.97 -4.46 7.21
CA PHE A 167 -19.82 -4.09 6.40
C PHE A 167 -19.42 -2.63 6.65
N SER A 168 -18.13 -2.34 6.55
CA SER A 168 -17.56 -1.00 6.68
C SER A 168 -16.53 -0.75 5.57
N ILE A 169 -16.21 0.52 5.30
CA ILE A 169 -15.13 0.90 4.37
C ILE A 169 -14.01 1.51 5.20
N ASN A 170 -12.84 0.86 5.18
CA ASN A 170 -11.66 1.31 5.91
C ASN A 170 -10.40 1.10 5.07
N THR A 171 -9.28 1.63 5.57
CA THR A 171 -7.96 1.57 4.91
C THR A 171 -6.95 0.93 5.86
N ALA A 172 -5.86 0.40 5.31
CA ALA A 172 -4.77 -0.20 6.09
C ALA A 172 -4.04 0.80 7.02
N ARG A 173 -4.29 2.11 6.87
CA ARG A 173 -3.82 3.14 7.81
C ARG A 173 -4.47 2.99 9.20
N GLU A 174 -5.69 2.49 9.26
CA GLU A 174 -6.40 2.26 10.53
C GLU A 174 -5.97 0.93 11.19
N ASP A 175 -5.93 -0.14 10.41
CA ASP A 175 -5.56 -1.48 10.87
C ASP A 175 -4.93 -2.27 9.73
N SER A 176 -3.85 -3.00 10.00
CA SER A 176 -3.14 -3.77 8.97
C SER A 176 -3.96 -4.92 8.38
N THR A 177 -5.04 -5.33 9.03
CA THR A 177 -6.00 -6.31 8.48
C THR A 177 -6.73 -5.80 7.25
N PHE A 178 -6.70 -4.48 6.99
CA PHE A 178 -7.35 -3.85 5.84
C PHE A 178 -6.40 -3.61 4.66
N ASN A 179 -5.36 -4.42 4.52
CA ASN A 179 -4.43 -4.34 3.39
C ASN A 179 -5.03 -4.95 2.11
N VAL A 180 -4.55 -4.47 0.96
CA VAL A 180 -5.00 -4.92 -0.37
C VAL A 180 -4.00 -5.86 -1.06
N THR A 181 -2.76 -5.89 -0.57
CA THR A 181 -1.66 -6.65 -1.18
C THR A 181 -1.04 -7.62 -0.18
N ALA A 182 -0.68 -8.80 -0.65
CA ALA A 182 0.20 -9.73 0.04
C ALA A 182 1.65 -9.23 0.00
N THR A 183 2.10 -8.82 -1.19
CA THR A 183 3.45 -8.30 -1.43
C THR A 183 3.38 -6.98 -2.21
N CYS A 184 4.08 -5.94 -1.74
CA CYS A 184 4.27 -4.70 -2.50
C CYS A 184 5.65 -4.12 -2.19
N SER A 185 6.61 -4.35 -3.09
CA SER A 185 8.00 -3.93 -2.87
C SER A 185 8.67 -3.51 -4.17
N TYR A 186 9.77 -2.78 -4.04
CA TYR A 186 10.62 -2.43 -5.16
C TYR A 186 12.09 -2.46 -4.75
N GLY A 187 12.96 -2.72 -5.72
CA GLY A 187 14.41 -2.62 -5.60
C GLY A 187 14.99 -1.74 -6.71
N CYS A 188 16.19 -1.20 -6.50
CA CYS A 188 16.90 -0.52 -7.57
C CYS A 188 17.35 -1.54 -8.62
N THR A 189 17.13 -1.24 -9.92
CA THR A 189 17.54 -2.15 -10.99
C THR A 189 19.06 -2.27 -11.05
N THR A 190 19.61 -3.48 -10.96
CA THR A 190 21.06 -3.72 -11.00
C THR A 190 21.65 -3.41 -12.39
N ASP A 191 22.77 -2.68 -12.41
CA ASP A 191 23.54 -2.38 -13.63
C ASP A 191 24.59 -3.47 -13.86
N LYS A 192 24.17 -4.55 -14.52
CA LYS A 192 25.02 -5.73 -14.78
C LYS A 192 26.29 -5.39 -15.55
N GLU A 193 26.25 -4.43 -16.47
CA GLU A 193 27.42 -4.05 -17.27
C GLU A 193 28.49 -3.38 -16.39
N LYS A 194 28.10 -2.40 -15.57
CA LYS A 194 29.03 -1.76 -14.63
C LYS A 194 29.52 -2.73 -13.57
N MET A 195 28.64 -3.60 -13.08
CA MET A 195 29.01 -4.64 -12.12
C MET A 195 30.11 -5.55 -12.70
N LEU A 196 29.98 -5.97 -13.96
CA LEU A 196 31.00 -6.79 -14.64
C LEU A 196 32.31 -6.05 -14.85
N GLN A 197 32.26 -4.78 -15.25
CA GLN A 197 33.47 -3.95 -15.41
C GLN A 197 34.26 -3.84 -14.09
N GLU A 198 33.57 -3.55 -13.00
CA GLU A 198 34.16 -3.44 -11.66
C GLU A 198 34.63 -4.78 -11.10
N LEU A 199 33.96 -5.87 -11.45
CA LEU A 199 34.39 -7.22 -11.12
C LEU A 199 35.72 -7.55 -11.80
N GLU A 200 35.90 -7.19 -13.07
CA GLU A 200 37.17 -7.43 -13.79
C GLU A 200 38.32 -6.62 -13.20
N ILE A 201 38.09 -5.36 -12.80
CA ILE A 201 39.09 -4.55 -12.09
C ILE A 201 39.49 -5.21 -10.76
N ARG A 202 38.52 -5.72 -9.99
CA ARG A 202 38.78 -6.42 -8.72
C ARG A 202 39.51 -7.73 -8.91
N LYS A 203 39.13 -8.53 -9.92
CA LYS A 203 39.85 -9.76 -10.28
C LYS A 203 41.31 -9.47 -10.60
N GLN A 204 41.59 -8.39 -11.32
CA GLN A 204 42.98 -8.00 -11.59
C GLN A 204 43.73 -7.65 -10.31
N LYS A 205 43.12 -6.88 -9.39
CA LYS A 205 43.73 -6.61 -8.08
C LYS A 205 44.02 -7.88 -7.28
N TRP A 206 43.10 -8.84 -7.26
CA TRP A 206 43.32 -10.11 -6.56
C TRP A 206 44.40 -10.97 -7.21
N LYS A 207 44.60 -10.88 -8.53
CA LYS A 207 45.75 -11.49 -9.22
C LYS A 207 47.05 -10.80 -8.80
N ASP A 208 47.05 -9.47 -8.72
CA ASP A 208 48.22 -8.68 -8.30
C ASP A 208 48.57 -8.92 -6.81
N GLU A 209 47.59 -9.31 -5.98
CA GLU A 209 47.75 -9.77 -4.59
C GLU A 209 48.19 -11.25 -4.47
N GLU A 210 48.52 -11.91 -5.58
CA GLU A 210 48.96 -13.31 -5.65
C GLU A 210 47.95 -14.33 -5.09
N LYS A 211 46.64 -14.02 -5.10
CA LYS A 211 45.60 -14.98 -4.70
C LYS A 211 45.48 -16.13 -5.69
N SER A 212 45.12 -17.31 -5.20
CA SER A 212 44.90 -18.48 -6.05
C SER A 212 43.65 -18.31 -6.94
N GLU A 213 43.60 -18.98 -8.10
CA GLU A 213 42.43 -18.91 -8.99
C GLU A 213 41.12 -19.32 -8.31
N LYS A 214 41.17 -20.30 -7.39
CA LYS A 214 40.01 -20.76 -6.63
C LYS A 214 39.51 -19.70 -5.63
N GLU A 215 40.43 -18.98 -4.99
CA GLU A 215 40.07 -17.88 -4.09
C GLU A 215 39.52 -16.69 -4.87
N ILE A 216 40.10 -16.36 -6.03
CA ILE A 216 39.59 -15.31 -6.92
C ILE A 216 38.17 -15.63 -7.36
N GLU A 217 37.88 -16.89 -7.71
CA GLU A 217 36.54 -17.30 -8.11
C GLU A 217 35.55 -17.23 -6.95
N PHE A 218 35.96 -17.68 -5.75
CA PHE A 218 35.15 -17.59 -4.55
C PHE A 218 34.82 -16.13 -4.19
N GLU A 219 35.84 -15.27 -4.15
CA GLU A 219 35.67 -13.84 -3.87
C GLU A 219 34.85 -13.14 -4.95
N ALA A 220 35.01 -13.51 -6.23
CA ALA A 220 34.19 -12.97 -7.32
C ALA A 220 32.71 -13.29 -7.14
N ARG A 221 32.36 -14.53 -6.74
CA ARG A 221 30.97 -14.91 -6.46
C ARG A 221 30.44 -14.18 -5.23
N ASN A 222 31.20 -14.16 -4.14
CA ASN A 222 30.82 -13.49 -2.91
C ASN A 222 30.57 -11.99 -3.14
N TRP A 223 31.51 -11.33 -3.82
CA TRP A 223 31.40 -9.92 -4.18
C TRP A 223 30.17 -9.63 -5.05
N SER A 224 29.90 -10.47 -6.04
CA SER A 224 28.76 -10.29 -6.95
C SER A 224 27.41 -10.42 -6.24
N LEU A 225 27.34 -11.20 -5.16
CA LEU A 225 26.14 -11.36 -4.33
C LEU A 225 25.94 -10.24 -3.29
N LEU A 226 26.96 -9.41 -3.06
CA LEU A 226 26.95 -8.35 -2.03
C LEU A 226 27.20 -6.97 -2.65
N GLU A 227 28.46 -6.57 -2.76
CA GLU A 227 28.85 -5.25 -3.25
C GLU A 227 28.48 -5.03 -4.72
N GLY A 228 28.49 -6.09 -5.53
CA GLY A 228 28.08 -6.03 -6.94
C GLY A 228 26.64 -5.53 -7.12
N LEU A 229 25.76 -5.82 -6.16
CA LEU A 229 24.37 -5.37 -6.19
C LEU A 229 24.20 -3.87 -5.88
N ARG A 230 25.25 -3.19 -5.40
CA ARG A 230 25.23 -1.73 -5.16
C ARG A 230 25.36 -0.93 -6.46
N TYR A 231 25.80 -1.56 -7.56
CA TYR A 231 25.84 -0.92 -8.88
C TYR A 231 24.45 -0.97 -9.50
N VAL A 232 23.77 0.16 -9.47
CA VAL A 232 22.37 0.27 -9.88
C VAL A 232 22.18 1.32 -10.97
N LYS A 233 21.17 1.12 -11.80
CA LYS A 233 20.74 2.09 -12.80
C LYS A 233 19.99 3.22 -12.10
N ALA A 234 20.42 4.45 -12.33
CA ALA A 234 19.78 5.63 -11.74
C ALA A 234 18.33 5.76 -12.24
N ASN A 235 17.40 6.08 -11.33
CA ASN A 235 15.97 6.25 -11.63
C ASN A 235 15.36 5.05 -12.35
N SER A 236 15.74 3.83 -11.95
CA SER A 236 15.20 2.56 -12.47
C SER A 236 14.94 1.62 -11.31
N PHE A 237 13.73 1.09 -11.23
CA PHE A 237 13.29 0.28 -10.10
C PHE A 237 12.50 -0.95 -10.57
N ASP A 238 12.85 -2.10 -10.04
CA ASP A 238 12.16 -3.37 -10.28
C ASP A 238 11.09 -3.52 -9.20
N PHE A 239 9.82 -3.61 -9.61
CA PHE A 239 8.64 -3.61 -8.76
C PHE A 239 8.00 -5.00 -8.76
N ILE A 240 7.49 -5.41 -7.61
CA ILE A 240 6.71 -6.63 -7.42
C ILE A 240 5.46 -6.31 -6.61
N LEU A 241 4.31 -6.76 -7.11
CA LEU A 241 2.99 -6.57 -6.52
C LEU A 241 2.22 -7.88 -6.56
N GLU A 242 1.62 -8.26 -5.45
CA GLU A 242 0.79 -9.45 -5.32
C GLU A 242 -0.49 -9.07 -4.57
N THR A 243 -1.64 -9.32 -5.18
CA THR A 243 -2.96 -9.02 -4.62
C THR A 243 -3.42 -10.08 -3.63
N ILE A 244 -4.27 -9.67 -2.67
CA ILE A 244 -5.01 -10.61 -1.80
C ILE A 244 -6.27 -11.16 -2.49
N GLY A 245 -6.65 -10.60 -3.66
CA GLY A 245 -7.80 -11.04 -4.45
C GLY A 245 -9.05 -10.15 -4.31
N ILE A 246 -8.95 -8.99 -3.65
CA ILE A 246 -10.04 -7.99 -3.59
C ILE A 246 -10.07 -7.18 -4.89
N TYR A 247 -8.89 -6.81 -5.39
CA TYR A 247 -8.69 -6.04 -6.62
C TYR A 247 -7.65 -6.74 -7.49
N GLU A 248 -7.72 -6.55 -8.80
CA GLU A 248 -6.66 -6.99 -9.70
C GLU A 248 -5.39 -6.14 -9.52
N ASN A 249 -4.21 -6.70 -9.82
CA ASN A 249 -2.93 -6.00 -9.61
C ASN A 249 -2.86 -4.66 -10.37
N TYR A 250 -3.36 -4.61 -11.60
CA TYR A 250 -3.44 -3.38 -12.40
C TYR A 250 -4.34 -2.33 -11.72
N ASP A 251 -5.48 -2.75 -11.21
CA ASP A 251 -6.44 -1.86 -10.54
C ASP A 251 -5.87 -1.29 -9.24
N ILE A 252 -5.09 -2.07 -8.49
CA ILE A 252 -4.39 -1.61 -7.29
C ILE A 252 -3.43 -0.45 -7.63
N ILE A 253 -2.66 -0.59 -8.71
CA ILE A 253 -1.74 0.47 -9.15
C ILE A 253 -2.52 1.72 -9.58
N VAL A 254 -3.58 1.55 -10.37
CA VAL A 254 -4.42 2.66 -10.84
C VAL A 254 -5.07 3.38 -9.66
N LYS A 255 -5.67 2.66 -8.70
CA LYS A 255 -6.25 3.23 -7.47
C LYS A 255 -5.20 3.96 -6.64
N GLY A 256 -4.00 3.40 -6.50
CA GLY A 256 -2.87 4.04 -5.81
C GLY A 256 -2.46 5.37 -6.49
N CYS A 257 -2.41 5.40 -7.82
CA CYS A 257 -2.19 6.64 -8.57
C CYS A 257 -3.34 7.63 -8.40
N ASP A 258 -4.60 7.18 -8.45
CA ASP A 258 -5.78 8.05 -8.32
C ASP A 258 -5.85 8.73 -6.95
N ILE A 259 -5.53 8.01 -5.88
CA ILE A 259 -5.44 8.58 -4.52
C ILE A 259 -4.33 9.64 -4.46
N LEU A 260 -3.15 9.35 -5.03
CA LEU A 260 -2.05 10.33 -5.08
C LEU A 260 -2.41 11.57 -5.90
N LEU A 261 -3.07 11.40 -7.03
CA LEU A 261 -3.56 12.50 -7.86
C LEU A 261 -4.60 13.34 -7.11
N GLY A 262 -5.52 12.70 -6.40
CA GLY A 262 -6.50 13.37 -5.55
C GLY A 262 -5.84 14.22 -4.47
N LYS A 263 -4.83 13.67 -3.77
CA LYS A 263 -4.05 14.41 -2.76
C LYS A 263 -3.28 15.60 -3.34
N LEU A 264 -2.58 15.40 -4.47
CA LEU A 264 -1.86 16.47 -5.16
C LEU A 264 -2.78 17.57 -5.68
N THR A 265 -3.96 17.20 -6.21
CA THR A 265 -4.95 18.15 -6.70
C THR A 265 -5.56 18.96 -5.55
N LYS A 266 -5.90 18.28 -4.45
CA LYS A 266 -6.37 18.94 -3.23
C LYS A 266 -5.34 19.94 -2.70
N PHE A 267 -4.07 19.53 -2.61
CA PHE A 267 -2.99 20.42 -2.19
C PHE A 267 -2.81 21.61 -3.15
N LEU A 268 -2.91 21.39 -4.46
CA LEU A 268 -2.87 22.46 -5.46
C LEU A 268 -3.99 23.49 -5.23
N ASP A 269 -5.20 23.01 -4.98
CA ASP A 269 -6.37 23.87 -4.69
C ASP A 269 -6.17 24.66 -3.38
N GLU A 270 -5.66 24.02 -2.32
CA GLU A 270 -5.33 24.67 -1.04
C GLU A 270 -4.26 25.76 -1.22
N VAL A 271 -3.24 25.53 -2.07
CA VAL A 271 -2.22 26.55 -2.40
C VAL A 271 -2.84 27.74 -3.14
N GLN A 272 -3.78 27.49 -4.07
CA GLN A 272 -4.43 28.55 -4.86
C GLN A 272 -5.44 29.37 -4.05
N LYS A 273 -6.09 28.75 -3.07
CA LYS A 273 -7.04 29.41 -2.15
C LYS A 273 -6.37 30.11 -0.97
N ASP A 274 -5.05 30.09 -0.90
CA ASP A 274 -4.26 30.62 0.23
C ASP A 274 -4.56 29.94 1.58
N GLU A 275 -4.96 28.67 1.54
CA GLU A 275 -5.26 27.86 2.74
C GLU A 275 -4.00 27.18 3.31
N VAL A 276 -2.94 27.05 2.51
CA VAL A 276 -1.65 26.49 2.96
C VAL A 276 -0.89 27.49 3.84
N PRO A 277 -0.57 27.15 5.10
CA PRO A 277 0.20 28.02 5.97
C PRO A 277 1.63 28.17 5.44
N ILE A 278 1.99 29.39 5.05
CA ILE A 278 3.36 29.76 4.67
C ILE A 278 3.83 30.82 5.66
N LYS A 279 4.83 30.48 6.47
CA LYS A 279 5.41 31.38 7.48
C LYS A 279 6.86 31.64 7.16
N SER A 280 7.37 32.82 7.51
CA SER A 280 8.82 33.04 7.52
C SER A 280 9.45 32.12 8.57
N SER A 281 10.55 31.45 8.20
CA SER A 281 11.21 30.50 9.08
C SER A 281 12.02 31.23 10.15
N ASP A 282 11.92 30.80 11.40
CA ASP A 282 12.77 31.29 12.49
C ASP A 282 14.16 30.62 12.43
N ASN A 283 15.02 31.08 11.52
CA ASN A 283 16.37 30.55 11.36
C ASN A 283 17.37 31.63 10.90
N THR A 284 18.64 31.25 10.79
CA THR A 284 19.72 32.14 10.32
C THR A 284 19.79 32.27 8.79
N ILE A 285 18.90 31.59 8.05
CA ILE A 285 18.86 31.61 6.60
C ILE A 285 17.99 32.78 6.16
N GLU A 286 18.58 33.73 5.44
CA GLU A 286 17.82 34.87 4.93
C GLU A 286 16.77 34.43 3.89
N ASN A 287 15.65 35.15 3.85
CA ASN A 287 14.53 34.92 2.93
C ASN A 287 14.00 33.47 2.90
N CYS A 288 13.87 32.88 4.10
CA CYS A 288 13.44 31.50 4.31
C CYS A 288 11.96 31.41 4.72
N TYR A 289 11.25 30.43 4.17
CA TYR A 289 9.84 30.18 4.42
C TYR A 289 9.59 28.70 4.73
N ASP A 290 8.74 28.46 5.72
CA ASP A 290 8.22 27.15 6.10
C ASP A 290 6.79 27.01 5.57
N VAL A 291 6.59 25.99 4.73
CA VAL A 291 5.32 25.60 4.12
C VAL A 291 4.80 24.40 4.89
N THR A 292 3.64 24.53 5.55
CA THR A 292 3.03 23.43 6.31
C THR A 292 2.13 22.58 5.42
N LEU A 293 2.44 21.29 5.30
CA LEU A 293 1.60 20.28 4.70
C LEU A 293 0.71 19.68 5.78
N ILE A 294 -0.58 20.03 5.77
CA ILE A 294 -1.55 19.60 6.78
C ILE A 294 -2.00 18.16 6.50
N ASN A 295 -1.91 17.28 7.51
CA ASN A 295 -2.25 15.85 7.42
C ASN A 295 -1.52 15.07 6.30
N GLU A 296 -0.39 15.60 5.83
CA GLU A 296 0.40 14.99 4.78
C GLU A 296 1.84 14.79 5.25
N ASP A 297 2.33 13.59 4.97
CA ASP A 297 3.56 13.04 5.52
C ASP A 297 4.67 12.99 4.46
N TYR A 298 5.65 12.11 4.66
CA TYR A 298 6.71 11.78 3.71
C TYR A 298 6.23 11.46 2.29
N THR A 299 4.99 10.98 2.11
CA THR A 299 4.47 10.58 0.79
C THR A 299 4.39 11.77 -0.16
N LEU A 300 3.60 12.79 0.19
CA LEU A 300 3.49 14.01 -0.61
C LEU A 300 4.74 14.89 -0.47
N GLY A 301 5.24 15.01 0.76
CA GLY A 301 6.37 15.88 1.08
C GLY A 301 7.64 15.54 0.31
N ASN A 302 7.99 14.26 0.16
CA ASN A 302 9.19 13.88 -0.60
C ASN A 302 9.04 14.08 -2.10
N ILE A 303 7.83 13.90 -2.66
CA ILE A 303 7.57 14.20 -4.08
C ILE A 303 7.82 15.68 -4.33
N LEU A 304 7.17 16.55 -3.54
CA LEU A 304 7.28 18.00 -3.69
C LEU A 304 8.72 18.47 -3.44
N ASN A 305 9.38 17.96 -2.40
CA ASN A 305 10.78 18.28 -2.11
C ASN A 305 11.70 17.92 -3.28
N ASN A 306 11.52 16.75 -3.90
CA ASN A 306 12.30 16.36 -5.07
C ASN A 306 12.05 17.27 -6.29
N GLU A 307 10.80 17.62 -6.58
CA GLU A 307 10.48 18.54 -7.68
C GLU A 307 11.07 19.94 -7.44
N LEU A 308 10.95 20.46 -6.23
CA LEU A 308 11.53 21.74 -5.83
C LEU A 308 13.06 21.72 -5.94
N TYR A 309 13.70 20.66 -5.45
CA TYR A 309 15.15 20.49 -5.53
C TYR A 309 15.64 20.42 -6.98
N LYS A 310 15.00 19.62 -7.81
CA LYS A 310 15.47 19.42 -9.18
C LYS A 310 15.25 20.65 -10.04
N VAL A 311 14.02 21.18 -10.06
CA VAL A 311 13.65 22.25 -10.98
C VAL A 311 14.14 23.61 -10.46
N PHE A 312 13.90 23.92 -9.18
CA PHE A 312 14.09 25.28 -8.68
C PHE A 312 15.41 25.50 -7.96
N TYR A 313 16.01 24.48 -7.36
CA TYR A 313 17.35 24.58 -6.77
C TYR A 313 18.45 24.25 -7.78
N LYS A 314 18.41 23.08 -8.44
CA LYS A 314 19.48 22.63 -9.33
C LYS A 314 19.47 23.29 -10.71
N ASP A 315 18.32 23.28 -11.38
CA ASP A 315 18.22 23.71 -12.78
C ASP A 315 18.07 25.24 -12.90
N LEU A 316 17.03 25.81 -12.27
CA LEU A 316 16.73 27.24 -12.39
C LEU A 316 17.47 28.12 -11.36
N LYS A 317 18.00 27.54 -10.28
CA LYS A 317 18.70 28.24 -9.17
C LYS A 317 17.91 29.44 -8.61
N PHE A 318 16.59 29.27 -8.47
CA PHE A 318 15.72 30.21 -7.76
C PHE A 318 15.71 29.99 -6.25
N LEU A 319 16.14 28.80 -5.81
CA LEU A 319 16.21 28.43 -4.40
C LEU A 319 17.68 28.28 -3.98
N ASP A 320 18.00 28.81 -2.80
CA ASP A 320 19.28 28.58 -2.11
C ASP A 320 19.21 27.39 -1.15
N TYR A 321 17.99 27.02 -0.73
CA TYR A 321 17.76 25.88 0.14
C TYR A 321 16.37 25.29 -0.12
N VAL A 322 16.31 23.97 -0.09
CA VAL A 322 15.05 23.23 0.02
C VAL A 322 15.26 22.02 0.93
N GLY A 323 14.32 21.79 1.83
CA GLY A 323 14.37 20.63 2.71
C GLY A 323 12.99 20.23 3.21
N PHE A 324 12.79 18.92 3.35
CA PHE A 324 11.63 18.35 3.99
C PHE A 324 11.94 18.03 5.46
N LYS A 325 11.04 18.38 6.37
CA LYS A 325 11.16 18.08 7.79
C LYS A 325 9.82 17.67 8.38
N LYS A 326 9.80 16.53 9.06
CA LYS A 326 8.74 16.16 10.00
C LYS A 326 9.23 16.48 11.42
N MET A 327 8.49 17.29 12.18
CA MET A 327 8.96 17.77 13.49
C MET A 327 8.97 16.64 14.53
N HIS A 328 7.90 15.85 14.58
CA HIS A 328 7.83 14.64 15.38
C HIS A 328 7.21 13.48 14.57
N PRO A 329 7.65 12.21 14.76
CA PRO A 329 7.06 11.06 14.04
C PRO A 329 5.54 10.91 14.19
N HIS A 330 4.99 11.38 15.32
CA HIS A 330 3.54 11.33 15.63
C HIS A 330 2.76 12.56 15.16
N ASP A 331 3.41 13.60 14.65
CA ASP A 331 2.70 14.74 14.07
C ASP A 331 2.03 14.30 12.77
N SER A 332 0.81 14.76 12.52
CA SER A 332 0.14 14.57 11.24
C SER A 332 0.70 15.48 10.14
N ASP A 333 1.32 16.58 10.55
CA ASP A 333 1.75 17.65 9.66
C ASP A 333 3.25 17.56 9.37
N SER A 334 3.64 18.03 8.19
CA SER A 334 5.04 18.13 7.80
C SER A 334 5.37 19.49 7.23
N LEU A 335 6.67 19.82 7.17
CA LEU A 335 7.16 21.12 6.75
C LEU A 335 8.07 20.97 5.54
N ILE A 336 7.82 21.76 4.51
CA ILE A 336 8.78 22.03 3.45
C ILE A 336 9.37 23.41 3.72
N ARG A 337 10.69 23.44 3.92
CA ARG A 337 11.44 24.67 4.10
C ARG A 337 12.08 25.06 2.77
N VAL A 338 11.89 26.30 2.36
CA VAL A 338 12.45 26.88 1.14
C VAL A 338 13.14 28.20 1.43
N SER A 339 14.29 28.46 0.82
CA SER A 339 14.93 29.78 0.82
C SER A 339 15.07 30.26 -0.62
N LEU A 340 14.66 31.50 -0.88
CA LEU A 340 14.70 32.13 -2.19
C LEU A 340 16.01 32.93 -2.36
N THR A 341 16.70 32.74 -3.48
CA THR A 341 17.94 33.45 -3.81
C THR A 341 17.75 34.97 -3.95
N ASP A 342 16.59 35.38 -4.48
CA ASP A 342 16.24 36.79 -4.64
C ASP A 342 15.50 37.31 -3.41
N LYS A 343 16.18 38.14 -2.61
CA LYS A 343 15.68 38.74 -1.37
C LYS A 343 14.50 39.68 -1.56
N THR A 344 14.26 40.15 -2.79
CA THR A 344 13.11 41.02 -3.10
C THR A 344 11.81 40.23 -3.27
N LYS A 345 11.92 38.91 -3.46
CA LYS A 345 10.80 38.01 -3.66
C LYS A 345 10.41 37.35 -2.34
N GLY A 346 9.12 37.38 -2.04
CA GLY A 346 8.57 36.81 -0.81
C GLY A 346 7.60 35.65 -1.04
N MET A 347 6.64 35.52 -0.12
CA MET A 347 5.63 34.45 -0.12
C MET A 347 4.90 34.25 -1.47
N PRO A 348 4.55 35.28 -2.26
CA PRO A 348 3.89 35.07 -3.57
C PRO A 348 4.72 34.22 -4.54
N GLN A 349 6.05 34.38 -4.52
CA GLN A 349 6.94 33.59 -5.38
C GLN A 349 7.00 32.14 -4.91
N VAL A 350 7.00 31.89 -3.60
CA VAL A 350 6.93 30.54 -3.03
C VAL A 350 5.66 29.83 -3.48
N LYS A 351 4.50 30.50 -3.42
CA LYS A 351 3.22 29.96 -3.90
C LYS A 351 3.28 29.56 -5.39
N GLN A 352 3.84 30.43 -6.23
CA GLN A 352 3.99 30.14 -7.65
C GLN A 352 4.89 28.92 -7.90
N ILE A 353 6.00 28.82 -7.18
CA ILE A 353 6.93 27.69 -7.26
C ILE A 353 6.26 26.39 -6.82
N LEU A 354 5.53 26.40 -5.70
CA LEU A 354 4.76 25.25 -5.20
C LEU A 354 3.69 24.81 -6.21
N THR A 355 2.99 25.76 -6.82
CA THR A 355 1.96 25.49 -7.85
C THR A 355 2.58 24.73 -9.03
N LEU A 356 3.70 25.23 -9.57
CA LEU A 356 4.40 24.61 -10.70
C LEU A 356 4.99 23.24 -10.34
N ALA A 357 5.58 23.10 -9.15
CA ALA A 357 6.10 21.83 -8.66
C ALA A 357 4.98 20.78 -8.53
N THR A 358 3.83 21.17 -7.98
CA THR A 358 2.67 20.29 -7.80
C THR A 358 2.08 19.87 -9.16
N GLN A 359 1.98 20.80 -10.12
CA GLN A 359 1.54 20.47 -11.49
C GLN A 359 2.48 19.48 -12.19
N SER A 360 3.80 19.63 -12.02
CA SER A 360 4.80 18.69 -12.52
C SER A 360 4.63 17.30 -11.91
N ALA A 361 4.40 17.23 -10.59
CA ALA A 361 4.15 15.99 -9.88
C ALA A 361 2.86 15.28 -10.35
N ILE A 362 1.77 16.04 -10.53
CA ILE A 362 0.50 15.53 -11.09
C ILE A 362 0.74 14.91 -12.47
N LYS A 363 1.48 15.60 -13.35
CA LYS A 363 1.80 15.09 -14.69
C LYS A 363 2.62 13.80 -14.63
N SER A 364 3.56 13.71 -13.69
CA SER A 364 4.42 12.52 -13.50
C SER A 364 3.61 11.31 -13.02
N ILE A 365 2.79 11.45 -11.98
CA ILE A 365 1.90 10.37 -11.51
C ILE A 365 0.86 10.00 -12.59
N GLY A 366 0.29 10.99 -13.26
CA GLY A 366 -0.65 10.76 -14.36
C GLY A 366 -0.04 9.99 -15.51
N SER A 367 1.28 10.13 -15.76
CA SER A 367 1.98 9.31 -16.75
C SER A 367 2.08 7.84 -16.33
N ILE A 368 2.32 7.54 -15.04
CA ILE A 368 2.32 6.17 -14.51
C ILE A 368 0.93 5.55 -14.67
N ARG A 369 -0.10 6.26 -14.20
CA ARG A 369 -1.49 5.80 -14.27
C ARG A 369 -1.89 5.38 -15.68
N LYS A 370 -1.54 6.18 -16.70
CA LYS A 370 -1.87 5.90 -18.11
C LYS A 370 -1.20 4.64 -18.66
N LEU A 371 -0.08 4.19 -18.07
CA LEU A 371 0.59 2.97 -18.50
C LEU A 371 -0.10 1.70 -17.96
N PHE A 372 -0.92 1.83 -16.91
CA PHE A 372 -1.65 0.71 -16.29
C PHE A 372 -3.16 0.77 -16.51
N ALA A 373 -3.73 1.94 -16.81
CA ALA A 373 -5.12 2.11 -17.19
C ALA A 373 -5.33 1.54 -18.60
N LYS A 374 -5.91 0.33 -18.68
CA LYS A 374 -6.39 -0.27 -19.93
C LYS A 374 -7.71 0.34 -20.37
#